data_AF-A0A8T5U0E3-F1
#
_entry.id   AF-A0A8T5U0E3-F1
#
_cell.length_a   1.000
_cell.length_b   1.000
_cell.length_c   1.000
_cell.angle_alpha   90.00
_cell.angle_beta   90.00
_cell.angle_gamma   90.00
#
_symmetry.space_group_name_H-M   'P 1'
#
loop_
_entity.id
_entity.type
_entity.pdbx_description
1 polymer ?
#
loop_
_entity_poly.entity_id
_entity_poly.type
_entity_poly.pdbx_seq_one_letter_code
_entity_poly.pdbx_strand_id
1 'polypeptide(L)' 'MQVPYTHFRIMIDKFNELCAKYADIFGIRLRFHILEYSNEITVKFRILTLDSNKILKCQPEFANDLYKAILSKIEF' A
#
# COMPACT_ATOMS: atom_id res chain seq x y z
N MET A 1 22.29 -5.98 -5.62
CA MET A 1 22.24 -4.56 -5.21
C MET A 1 21.64 -4.50 -3.81
N GLN A 2 22.45 -4.29 -2.77
CA GLN A 2 21.93 -4.13 -1.40
C GLN A 2 21.53 -2.67 -1.24
N VAL A 3 20.23 -2.42 -1.15
CA VAL A 3 19.68 -1.07 -0.99
C VAL A 3 19.69 -0.72 0.50
N PRO A 4 20.44 0.30 0.95
CA PRO A 4 20.55 0.68 2.35
C PRO A 4 19.45 1.67 2.74
N TYR A 5 18.19 1.39 2.40
CA TYR A 5 17.08 2.24 2.82
C TYR A 5 16.24 1.50 3.85
N THR A 6 16.66 1.54 5.11
CA THR A 6 15.85 1.13 6.27
C THR A 6 14.45 1.75 6.18
N HIS A 7 14.35 2.99 5.70
CA HIS A 7 13.07 3.66 5.44
C HIS A 7 12.21 2.96 4.39
N PHE A 8 12.80 2.48 3.29
CA PHE A 8 12.08 1.74 2.27
C PHE A 8 11.53 0.42 2.82
N ARG A 9 12.34 -0.33 3.57
CA ARG A 9 11.89 -1.57 4.21
C ARG A 9 10.71 -1.32 5.16
N ILE A 10 10.81 -0.28 6.00
CA ILE A 10 9.71 0.07 6.91
C ILE A 10 8.45 0.49 6.14
N MET A 11 8.60 1.16 5.00
CA MET A 11 7.48 1.52 4.13
C MET A 11 6.80 0.28 3.52
N ILE A 12 7.59 -0.70 3.06
CA ILE A 12 7.07 -1.97 2.55
C ILE A 12 6.35 -2.76 3.65
N ASP A 13 6.89 -2.78 4.86
CA ASP A 13 6.24 -3.45 6.00
C ASP A 13 4.89 -2.79 6.33
N LYS A 14 4.82 -1.46 6.34
CA LYS A 14 3.55 -0.72 6.48
C LYS A 14 2.55 -1.02 5.36
N PHE A 15 3.00 -1.09 4.11
CA PHE A 15 2.13 -1.45 2.99
C PHE A 15 1.59 -2.88 3.15
N ASN A 16 2.41 -3.80 3.64
CA ASN A 16 1.99 -5.17 3.94
C ASN A 16 0.93 -5.23 5.04
N GLU A 17 1.10 -4.47 6.13
CA GLU A 17 0.12 -4.33 7.22
C GLU A 17 -1.19 -3.74 6.71
N LEU A 18 -1.11 -2.66 5.93
CA LEU A 18 -2.29 -2.02 5.34
C LEU A 18 -3.05 -2.99 4.41
N CYS A 19 -2.34 -3.70 3.55
CA CYS A 19 -2.94 -4.69 2.66
C CYS A 19 -3.57 -5.86 3.42
N ALA A 20 -3.03 -6.23 4.59
CA ALA A 20 -3.62 -7.24 5.46
C ALA A 20 -4.88 -6.71 6.15
N LYS A 21 -4.87 -5.48 6.69
CA LYS A 21 -6.04 -4.85 7.31
C LYS A 21 -7.24 -4.78 6.36
N TYR A 22 -7.00 -4.43 5.10
CA TYR A 22 -8.05 -4.35 4.09
C TYR A 22 -8.46 -5.72 3.52
N ALA A 23 -7.77 -6.81 3.87
CA ALA A 23 -8.18 -8.16 3.48
C ALA A 23 -9.54 -8.53 4.06
N ASP A 24 -9.83 -8.13 5.30
CA ASP A 24 -11.12 -8.37 5.95
C ASP A 24 -12.26 -7.62 5.24
N ILE A 25 -11.96 -6.46 4.65
CA ILE A 25 -12.93 -5.64 3.93
C ILE A 25 -13.21 -6.25 2.56
N PHE A 26 -12.17 -6.46 1.74
CA PHE A 26 -12.31 -6.93 0.36
C PHE A 26 -12.48 -8.46 0.24
N GLY A 27 -12.31 -9.19 1.34
CA GLY A 27 -12.35 -10.66 1.38
C GLY A 27 -11.09 -11.33 0.81
N ILE A 28 -10.17 -10.55 0.24
CA ILE A 28 -8.91 -11.01 -0.33
C ILE A 28 -7.83 -10.02 0.07
N ARG A 29 -6.67 -10.54 0.48
CA ARG A 29 -5.49 -9.71 0.77
C ARG A 29 -5.04 -8.97 -0.48
N LEU A 30 -4.93 -7.65 -0.38
CA LEU A 30 -4.41 -6.82 -1.47
C LEU A 30 -2.96 -7.19 -1.74
N ARG A 31 -2.56 -7.10 -3.01
CA ARG A 31 -1.18 -7.32 -3.43
C ARG A 31 -0.61 -6.03 -3.99
N PHE A 32 0.69 -5.85 -3.89
CA PHE A 32 1.36 -4.76 -4.56
C PHE A 32 2.61 -5.25 -5.28
N HIS A 33 3.00 -4.51 -6.30
CA HIS A 33 4.18 -4.76 -7.10
C HIS A 33 4.98 -3.48 -7.21
N ILE A 34 6.28 -3.55 -6.99
CA ILE A 34 7.21 -2.46 -7.30
C ILE A 34 7.47 -2.55 -8.80
N LEU A 35 7.05 -1.54 -9.54
CA LEU A 35 7.20 -1.47 -11.00
C LEU A 35 8.53 -0.86 -11.40
N GLU A 36 8.92 0.22 -10.72
CA GLU A 36 10.15 0.95 -11.00
C GLU A 36 10.81 1.36 -9.70
N TYR A 37 12.14 1.35 -9.73
CA TYR A 37 12.99 1.66 -8.59
C TYR A 37 14.21 2.42 -9.09
N SER A 38 14.12 3.75 -9.08
CA SER A 38 15.17 4.68 -9.50
C SER A 38 15.21 5.86 -8.51
N ASN A 39 15.13 7.11 -8.99
CA ASN A 39 14.97 8.29 -8.13
C ASN A 39 13.62 8.32 -7.39
N GLU A 40 12.65 7.58 -7.89
CA GLU A 40 11.36 7.33 -7.25
C GLU A 40 11.04 5.84 -7.24
N ILE A 41 10.08 5.47 -6.40
CA ILE A 41 9.62 4.09 -6.28
C ILE A 41 8.16 4.05 -6.69
N THR A 42 7.90 3.40 -7.82
CA THR A 42 6.54 3.23 -8.33
C THR A 42 5.99 1.91 -7.81
N VAL A 43 4.92 1.99 -7.01
CA VAL A 43 4.24 0.81 -6.48
C VAL A 43 2.81 0.73 -7.01
N LYS A 44 2.46 -0.41 -7.60
CA LYS A 44 1.11 -0.71 -8.10
C LYS A 44 0.39 -1.64 -7.14
N PHE A 45 -0.68 -1.13 -6.52
CA PHE A 45 -1.59 -1.93 -5.70
C PHE A 45 -2.67 -2.59 -6.55
N ARG A 46 -3.00 -3.84 -6.22
CA ARG A 46 -4.05 -4.64 -6.85
C ARG A 46 -5.08 -5.00 -5.80
N ILE A 47 -6.27 -4.44 -5.98
CA ILE A 47 -7.47 -4.75 -5.20
C ILE A 47 -8.26 -5.81 -5.96
N LEU A 48 -8.62 -6.90 -5.29
CA LEU A 48 -9.47 -7.96 -5.81
C LEU A 48 -10.61 -8.17 -4.82
N THR A 49 -11.85 -8.18 -5.30
CA THR A 49 -13.04 -8.40 -4.49
C THR A 49 -14.13 -9.02 -5.36
N LEU A 50 -14.96 -9.85 -4.74
CA LEU A 50 -16.17 -10.40 -5.37
C LEU A 50 -17.35 -9.40 -5.32
N ASP A 51 -17.23 -8.35 -4.51
CA ASP A 51 -18.22 -7.29 -4.36
C ASP A 51 -17.67 -5.96 -4.90
N SER A 52 -18.21 -5.52 -6.02
CA SER A 52 -17.81 -4.29 -6.71
C SER A 52 -18.19 -3.01 -5.94
N ASN A 53 -19.23 -3.05 -5.10
CA ASN A 53 -19.62 -1.89 -4.28
C ASN A 53 -18.54 -1.55 -3.24
N LYS A 54 -17.81 -2.55 -2.76
CA LYS A 54 -16.68 -2.35 -1.85
C LYS A 54 -15.54 -1.60 -2.51
N ILE A 55 -15.32 -1.77 -3.82
CA ILE A 55 -14.30 -1.01 -4.55
C ILE A 55 -14.62 0.47 -4.47
N LEU A 56 -15.84 0.86 -4.88
CA LEU A 56 -16.23 2.26 -4.96
C LEU A 56 -16.18 2.97 -3.59
N LYS A 57 -16.53 2.26 -2.51
CA LYS A 57 -16.57 2.82 -1.16
C LYS A 57 -15.21 2.81 -0.46
N CYS A 58 -14.48 1.70 -0.55
CA CYS A 58 -13.28 1.48 0.26
C CYS A 58 -11.97 1.80 -0.48
N GLN A 59 -11.98 1.94 -1.82
CA GLN A 59 -10.78 2.37 -2.56
C GLN A 59 -10.32 3.78 -2.16
N PRO A 60 -11.20 4.80 -2.01
CA PRO A 60 -10.79 6.12 -1.52
C PRO A 60 -10.22 6.08 -0.10
N GLU A 61 -10.82 5.27 0.79
CA GLU A 61 -10.34 5.08 2.17
C GLU A 61 -8.95 4.43 2.19
N PHE A 62 -8.76 3.38 1.40
CA PHE A 62 -7.48 2.72 1.24
C PHE A 62 -6.40 3.68 0.71
N ALA A 63 -6.73 4.50 -0.29
CA ALA A 63 -5.80 5.50 -0.81
C ALA A 63 -5.44 6.54 0.25
N ASN A 64 -6.41 7.03 1.04
CA ASN A 64 -6.16 7.98 2.12
C ASN A 64 -5.23 7.38 3.20
N ASP A 65 -5.47 6.14 3.61
CA ASP A 65 -4.61 5.47 4.59
C ASP A 65 -3.21 5.20 4.04
N LEU A 66 -3.07 4.90 2.74
CA LEU A 66 -1.76 4.84 2.07
C LEU A 66 -1.02 6.18 2.15
N TYR A 67 -1.70 7.29 1.81
CA TYR A 67 -1.10 8.62 1.92
C TYR A 67 -0.67 8.94 3.34
N LYS A 68 -1.50 8.65 4.34
CA LYS A 68 -1.14 8.80 5.75
C LYS A 68 0.06 7.94 6.11
N ALA A 69 0.13 6.69 5.66
CA ALA A 69 1.25 5.80 5.95
C ALA A 69 2.59 6.33 5.38
N ILE A 70 2.53 6.94 4.19
CA ILE A 70 3.67 7.60 3.52
C ILE A 70 4.06 8.89 4.25
N LEU A 71 3.09 9.78 4.52
CA LEU A 71 3.32 11.12 5.07
C LEU A 71 3.61 11.12 6.58
N SER A 72 3.09 10.15 7.35
CA SER A 72 3.31 10.02 8.80
C SER A 72 4.78 9.79 9.19
N LYS A 73 5.68 9.60 8.23
CA LYS A 73 7.13 9.50 8.46
C LYS A 73 7.92 10.68 7.91
N ILE A 74 7.26 11.65 7.29
CA ILE A 74 7.87 12.93 6.93
C ILE A 74 7.57 13.90 8.08
N GLU A 75 8.11 13.60 9.26
CA GLU A 75 8.31 14.64 10.28
C GLU A 75 9.62 15.34 9.89
N PHE A 76 9.52 16.62 9.53
CA PHE A 76 10.65 17.49 9.19
C PHE A 76 11.47 17.85 10.42
#